data_AF-A0A960PMY6-F1
#
_entry.id   AF-A0A960PMY6-F1
#
_cell.length_a   1.000
_cell.length_b   1.000
_cell.length_c   1.000
_cell.angle_alpha   90.00
_cell.angle_beta   90.00
_cell.angle_gamma   90.00
#
_symmetry.space_group_name_H-M   'P 1'
#
loop_
_entity.id
_entity.type
_entity.pdbx_description
1 polymer ?
#
loop_
_entity_poly.entity_id
_entity_poly.type
_entity_poly.pdbx_seq_one_letter_code
_entity_poly.pdbx_strand_id
1 'polypeptide(L)'
;MTPEQAAQVLGVSVGTDPQTLRAAYLRQIRTHHPDRAGSQSQAVAAAITEAFRVLSNLSANDTVAPPSAPPPPPPPPQPPAEPSDAITRLGPDSLLLAAPGDEAFKWLLDASHDVGAITYLDRSMPIAEVLCRFVGEPATSLVFTLQGRGHGTEVFCTVESIESRPPPPTEAVVDLLEDALRLRH
;
A
#
# COMPACT_ATOMS: atom_id res chain seq x y z
N MET A 1 20.22 18.45 -6.52
CA MET A 1 20.72 17.61 -7.63
C MET A 1 20.05 18.09 -8.91
N THR A 2 20.80 18.36 -9.99
CA THR A 2 20.19 18.75 -11.28
C THR A 2 19.65 17.52 -12.03
N PRO A 3 18.74 17.67 -13.01
CA PRO A 3 18.24 16.55 -13.81
C PRO A 3 19.34 15.75 -14.52
N GLU A 4 20.39 16.41 -15.01
CA GLU A 4 21.52 15.77 -15.67
C GLU A 4 22.34 14.94 -14.68
N GLN A 5 22.56 15.47 -13.47
CA GLN A 5 23.22 14.76 -12.38
C GLN A 5 22.38 13.55 -11.92
N ALA A 6 21.06 13.71 -11.84
CA ALA A 6 20.14 12.63 -11.48
C ALA A 6 20.14 11.52 -12.53
N ALA A 7 20.15 11.88 -13.82
CA ALA A 7 20.22 10.93 -14.93
C ALA A 7 21.53 10.14 -14.91
N GLN A 8 22.65 10.79 -14.57
CA GLN A 8 23.95 10.15 -14.40
C GLN A 8 23.96 9.15 -13.22
N VAL A 9 23.34 9.49 -12.08
CA VAL A 9 23.23 8.60 -10.91
C VAL A 9 22.43 7.34 -11.24
N LEU A 10 21.35 7.45 -12.02
CA LEU A 10 20.54 6.30 -12.41
C LEU A 10 21.04 5.58 -13.68
N GLY A 11 22.01 6.16 -14.39
CA GLY A 11 22.53 5.64 -15.65
C GLY A 11 21.51 5.66 -16.78
N VAL A 12 20.65 6.69 -16.83
CA VAL A 12 19.62 6.88 -17.85
C VAL A 12 19.81 8.22 -18.57
N SER A 13 19.08 8.47 -19.64
CA SER A 13 19.04 9.79 -20.29
C SER A 13 17.98 10.68 -19.65
N VAL A 14 18.19 11.99 -19.67
CA VAL A 14 17.13 12.95 -19.32
C VAL A 14 15.99 12.80 -20.33
N GLY A 15 14.75 12.69 -19.86
CA GLY A 15 13.57 12.44 -20.70
C GLY A 15 13.37 10.96 -21.09
N THR A 16 14.11 10.02 -20.50
CA THR A 16 13.82 8.59 -20.60
C THR A 16 12.37 8.30 -20.18
N ASP A 17 11.75 7.31 -20.82
CA ASP A 17 10.37 6.94 -20.53
C ASP A 17 10.19 6.50 -19.05
N PRO A 18 9.00 6.71 -18.46
CA PRO A 18 8.76 6.44 -17.04
C PRO A 18 8.99 4.98 -16.62
N GLN A 19 8.78 4.01 -17.51
CA GLN A 19 8.96 2.60 -17.20
C GLN A 19 10.45 2.24 -17.11
N THR A 20 11.25 2.72 -18.06
CA THR A 20 12.71 2.55 -18.06
C THR A 20 13.37 3.30 -16.90
N LEU A 21 12.89 4.51 -16.57
CA LEU A 21 13.35 5.25 -15.39
C LEU A 21 13.12 4.44 -14.10
N ARG A 22 11.91 3.89 -13.94
CA ARG A 22 11.54 3.07 -12.78
C ARG A 22 12.35 1.77 -12.71
N ALA A 23 12.57 1.10 -13.83
CA ALA A 23 13.38 -0.11 -13.89
C ALA A 23 14.85 0.16 -13.50
N ALA A 24 15.43 1.28 -13.96
CA ALA A 24 16.79 1.69 -13.62
C ALA A 24 16.95 2.00 -12.12
N TYR A 25 16.01 2.75 -11.54
CA TYR A 25 15.95 3.01 -10.10
C TYR A 25 15.88 1.71 -9.29
N LEU A 26 14.96 0.81 -9.62
CA LEU A 26 14.78 -0.45 -8.89
C LEU A 26 16.03 -1.35 -8.94
N ARG A 27 16.74 -1.37 -10.07
CA ARG A 27 18.01 -2.09 -10.19
C ARG A 27 19.07 -1.50 -9.26
N GLN A 28 19.26 -0.19 -9.31
CA GLN A 28 20.25 0.54 -8.51
C GLN A 28 20.01 0.40 -7.00
N ILE A 29 18.76 0.60 -6.56
CA ILE A 29 18.44 0.54 -5.12
C ILE A 29 18.54 -0.88 -4.56
N ARG A 30 18.26 -1.92 -5.36
CA ARG A 30 18.45 -3.32 -4.95
C ARG A 30 19.92 -3.68 -4.78
N THR A 31 20.80 -3.14 -5.61
CA THR A 31 22.25 -3.35 -5.53
C THR A 31 22.88 -2.60 -4.36
N HIS A 32 22.45 -1.37 -4.09
CA HIS A 32 23.06 -0.48 -3.09
C HIS A 32 22.24 -0.32 -1.81
N HIS A 33 21.25 -1.19 -1.57
CA HIS A 33 20.43 -1.11 -0.37
C HIS A 33 21.29 -1.26 0.89
N PRO A 34 21.15 -0.39 1.92
CA PRO A 34 21.95 -0.46 3.13
C PRO A 34 21.82 -1.80 3.86
N ASP A 35 20.65 -2.45 3.79
CA ASP A 35 20.44 -3.78 4.38
C ASP A 35 21.24 -4.91 3.68
N ARG A 36 21.67 -4.69 2.43
CA ARG A 36 22.47 -5.67 1.67
C ARG A 36 23.95 -5.29 1.58
N ALA A 37 24.25 -4.00 1.47
CA ALA A 37 25.59 -3.48 1.22
C ALA A 37 26.19 -2.72 2.42
N GLY A 38 25.53 -2.76 3.58
CA GLY A 38 25.98 -2.16 4.84
C GLY A 38 25.80 -0.64 4.90
N SER A 39 26.08 -0.07 6.08
CA SER A 39 25.89 1.36 6.39
C SER A 39 26.69 2.31 5.48
N GLN A 40 27.80 1.85 4.90
CA GLN A 40 28.59 2.61 3.93
C GLN A 40 27.80 2.92 2.63
N SER A 41 26.73 2.17 2.36
CA SER A 41 25.88 2.36 1.17
C SER A 41 24.68 3.29 1.43
N GLN A 42 24.48 3.79 2.65
CA GLN A 42 23.37 4.71 2.97
C GLN A 42 23.41 6.00 2.14
N ALA A 43 24.59 6.63 2.01
CA ALA A 43 24.76 7.84 1.22
C ALA A 43 24.47 7.61 -0.28
N VAL A 44 24.83 6.42 -0.78
CA VAL A 44 24.60 6.02 -2.17
C VAL A 44 23.10 5.74 -2.41
N ALA A 45 22.44 5.02 -1.50
CA ALA A 45 20.99 4.78 -1.57
C ALA A 45 20.18 6.08 -1.49
N ALA A 46 20.59 7.02 -0.63
CA ALA A 46 19.97 8.34 -0.55
C ALA A 46 20.11 9.13 -1.85
N ALA A 47 21.30 9.10 -2.48
CA ALA A 47 21.53 9.75 -3.77
C ALA A 47 20.68 9.12 -4.91
N ILE A 48 20.52 7.79 -4.92
CA ILE A 48 19.67 7.06 -5.88
C ILE A 48 18.20 7.48 -5.74
N THR A 49 17.69 7.56 -4.50
CA THR A 49 16.31 7.98 -4.22
C THR A 49 16.07 9.43 -4.63
N GLU A 50 17.01 10.34 -4.31
CA GLU A 50 16.94 11.75 -4.69
C GLU A 50 16.96 11.92 -6.22
N ALA A 51 17.78 11.16 -6.93
CA ALA A 51 17.84 11.18 -8.39
C ALA A 51 16.51 10.76 -9.04
N PHE A 52 15.87 9.70 -8.54
CA PHE A 52 14.58 9.24 -9.05
C PHE A 52 13.47 10.27 -8.82
N ARG A 53 13.47 10.95 -7.67
CA ARG A 53 12.52 12.01 -7.35
C ARG A 53 12.64 13.19 -8.31
N VAL A 54 13.86 13.65 -8.59
CA VAL A 54 14.12 14.78 -9.51
C VAL A 54 13.63 14.48 -10.91
N LEU A 55 13.92 13.29 -11.45
CA LEU A 55 13.52 12.92 -12.82
C LEU A 55 12.02 12.65 -12.95
N SER A 56 11.39 12.06 -11.93
CA SER A 56 9.94 11.82 -11.93
C SER A 56 9.14 13.13 -11.96
N ASN A 57 9.62 14.15 -11.26
CA ASN A 57 8.99 15.48 -11.25
C ASN A 57 9.19 16.23 -12.59
N LEU A 58 10.28 15.96 -13.31
CA LEU A 58 10.50 16.55 -14.63
C LEU A 58 9.53 15.97 -15.67
N SER A 59 9.35 14.64 -15.70
CA SER A 59 8.38 14.00 -16.61
C SER A 59 6.93 14.41 -16.32
N ALA A 60 6.60 14.74 -15.08
CA ALA A 60 5.29 15.28 -14.72
C ALA A 60 5.06 16.71 -15.26
N ASN A 61 6.13 17.51 -15.39
CA ASN A 61 6.07 18.88 -15.91
C ASN A 61 6.16 18.97 -17.44
N ASP A 62 6.71 17.96 -18.12
CA ASP A 62 6.78 17.90 -19.60
C ASP A 62 5.47 17.40 -20.25
N THR A 63 4.47 17.02 -19.47
CA THR A 63 3.13 16.75 -20.00
C THR A 63 2.42 18.08 -20.23
N VAL A 64 2.74 18.72 -21.36
CA VAL A 64 1.96 19.85 -21.88
C VAL A 64 0.55 19.34 -22.19
N ALA A 65 -0.41 19.73 -21.35
CA ALA A 65 -1.82 19.51 -21.62
C ALA A 65 -2.21 20.22 -22.94
N PRO A 66 -3.00 19.60 -23.83
CA PRO A 66 -3.54 20.28 -25.01
C PRO A 66 -4.40 21.50 -24.59
N PRO A 67 -4.57 22.52 -25.45
CA PRO A 67 -5.24 23.76 -25.07
C PRO A 67 -6.65 23.47 -24.56
N SER A 68 -6.90 23.86 -23.32
CA SER A 68 -8.16 23.61 -22.63
C SER A 68 -9.29 24.41 -23.26
N ALA A 69 -10.37 23.72 -23.62
CA ALA A 69 -11.68 24.32 -23.80
C ALA A 69 -12.06 25.12 -22.52
N PRO A 70 -12.93 26.15 -22.60
CA PRO A 70 -13.32 26.93 -21.42
C PRO A 70 -13.84 26.02 -20.30
N PRO A 71 -13.52 26.33 -19.03
CA PRO A 71 -13.81 25.45 -17.92
C PRO A 71 -15.33 25.21 -17.82
N PRO A 72 -15.78 23.97 -17.62
CA PRO A 72 -17.18 23.71 -17.32
C PRO A 72 -17.55 24.40 -15.99
N PRO A 73 -18.82 24.77 -15.79
CA PRO A 73 -19.27 25.32 -14.52
C PRO A 73 -18.91 24.37 -13.36
N PRO A 74 -18.64 24.91 -12.15
CA PRO A 74 -18.29 24.10 -10.99
C PRO A 74 -19.37 23.04 -10.78
N PRO A 75 -18.99 21.78 -10.50
CA PRO A 75 -19.96 20.73 -10.22
C PRO A 75 -20.80 21.16 -9.02
N PRO A 76 -22.12 20.86 -9.00
CA PRO A 76 -22.94 21.11 -7.83
C PRO A 76 -22.32 20.41 -6.62
N PRO A 77 -22.51 20.95 -5.40
CA PRO A 77 -22.03 20.31 -4.18
C PRO A 77 -22.47 18.85 -4.17
N GLN A 78 -21.50 17.93 -4.06
CA GLN A 78 -21.80 16.51 -4.00
C GLN A 78 -22.68 16.26 -2.76
N PRO A 79 -23.79 15.52 -2.90
CA PRO A 79 -24.54 15.06 -1.74
C PRO A 79 -23.63 14.21 -0.84
N PRO A 80 -23.93 14.10 0.47
CA PRO A 80 -23.22 13.18 1.36
C PRO A 80 -23.14 11.80 0.72
N ALA A 81 -21.94 11.20 0.71
CA ALA A 81 -21.77 9.84 0.22
C ALA A 81 -22.73 8.92 1.01
N GLU A 82 -23.60 8.22 0.29
CA GLU A 82 -24.36 7.11 0.87
C GLU A 82 -23.35 6.10 1.43
N PRO A 83 -23.65 5.42 2.55
CA PRO A 83 -22.75 4.39 3.08
C PRO A 83 -22.47 3.37 1.97
N SER A 84 -21.20 3.28 1.59
CA SER A 84 -20.75 2.39 0.53
C SER A 84 -20.89 0.95 1.00
N ASP A 85 -21.65 0.12 0.29
CA ASP A 85 -21.69 -1.35 0.44
C ASP A 85 -20.35 -2.00 0.01
N ALA A 86 -19.24 -1.27 0.08
CA ALA A 86 -17.93 -1.71 -0.37
C ALA A 86 -17.32 -2.83 0.48
N ILE A 87 -17.86 -3.05 1.69
CA ILE A 87 -17.36 -4.05 2.64
C ILE A 87 -18.54 -4.91 3.09
N THR A 88 -18.47 -6.21 2.81
CA THR A 88 -19.48 -7.20 3.20
C THR A 88 -18.85 -8.29 4.05
N ARG A 89 -19.39 -8.57 5.25
CA ARG A 89 -19.04 -9.75 6.04
C ARG A 89 -19.60 -11.02 5.39
N LEU A 90 -18.74 -11.98 5.05
CA LEU A 90 -19.13 -13.27 4.48
C LEU A 90 -19.21 -14.39 5.52
N GLY A 91 -18.46 -14.25 6.61
CA GLY A 91 -18.38 -15.23 7.70
C GLY A 91 -17.48 -14.72 8.82
N PRO A 92 -17.30 -15.49 9.91
CA PRO A 92 -16.59 -15.04 11.12
C PRO A 92 -15.12 -14.68 10.88
N ASP A 93 -14.54 -15.17 9.79
CA ASP A 93 -13.14 -14.99 9.40
C ASP A 93 -12.99 -14.37 8.00
N SER A 94 -14.08 -13.92 7.39
CA SER A 94 -14.09 -13.62 5.95
C SER A 94 -14.83 -12.32 5.62
N LEU A 95 -14.17 -11.48 4.83
CA LEU A 95 -14.69 -10.22 4.30
C LEU A 95 -14.66 -10.22 2.78
N LEU A 96 -15.64 -9.58 2.15
CA LEU A 96 -15.63 -9.23 0.74
C LEU A 96 -15.45 -7.73 0.60
N LEU A 97 -14.42 -7.32 -0.13
CA LEU A 97 -14.19 -5.94 -0.52
C LEU A 97 -14.62 -5.76 -1.98
N ALA A 98 -15.48 -4.80 -2.26
CA ALA A 98 -15.96 -4.46 -3.59
C ALA A 98 -14.89 -3.70 -4.41
N ALA A 99 -13.67 -4.23 -4.42
CA ALA A 99 -12.51 -3.66 -5.07
C ALA A 99 -11.64 -4.77 -5.69
N PRO A 100 -10.91 -4.47 -6.79
CA PRO A 100 -9.90 -5.39 -7.32
C PRO A 100 -8.76 -5.59 -6.33
N GLY A 101 -8.03 -6.71 -6.45
CA GLY A 101 -7.05 -7.14 -5.45
C GLY A 101 -6.02 -6.09 -5.04
N ASP A 102 -5.48 -5.32 -6.00
CA ASP A 102 -4.49 -4.26 -5.71
C ASP A 102 -5.07 -3.10 -4.89
N GLU A 103 -6.35 -2.81 -5.05
CA GLU A 103 -7.05 -1.74 -4.32
C GLU A 103 -7.55 -2.25 -2.97
N ALA A 104 -8.16 -3.43 -2.94
CA ALA A 104 -8.52 -4.14 -1.70
C ALA A 104 -7.32 -4.29 -0.75
N PHE A 105 -6.15 -4.63 -1.29
CA PHE A 105 -4.92 -4.74 -0.50
C PHE A 105 -4.47 -3.39 0.07
N LYS A 106 -4.63 -2.28 -0.65
CA LYS A 106 -4.32 -0.95 -0.13
C LYS A 106 -5.26 -0.57 1.01
N TRP A 107 -6.57 -0.81 0.84
CA TRP A 107 -7.56 -0.54 1.89
C TRP A 107 -7.23 -1.32 3.17
N LEU A 108 -6.87 -2.59 3.03
CA LEU A 108 -6.45 -3.42 4.16
C LEU A 108 -5.19 -2.90 4.85
N LEU A 109 -4.18 -2.45 4.10
CA LEU A 109 -2.97 -1.88 4.71
C LEU A 109 -3.27 -0.59 5.47
N ASP A 110 -4.10 0.28 4.89
CA ASP A 110 -4.49 1.54 5.52
C ASP A 110 -5.30 1.27 6.81
N ALA A 111 -6.27 0.35 6.77
CA ALA A 111 -7.06 -0.05 7.94
C ALA A 111 -6.23 -0.80 8.99
N SER A 112 -5.25 -1.61 8.58
CA SER A 112 -4.39 -2.38 9.50
C SER A 112 -3.63 -1.49 10.47
N HIS A 113 -3.31 -0.25 10.08
CA HIS A 113 -2.64 0.71 10.94
C HIS A 113 -3.48 1.15 12.15
N ASP A 114 -4.81 1.00 12.11
CA ASP A 114 -5.68 1.28 13.25
C ASP A 114 -5.86 0.06 14.17
N VAL A 115 -5.64 -1.14 13.63
CA VAL A 115 -5.81 -2.41 14.35
C VAL A 115 -4.52 -2.82 15.08
N GLY A 116 -3.36 -2.58 14.47
CA GLY A 116 -2.08 -2.99 15.03
C GLY A 116 -0.86 -2.62 14.19
N ALA A 117 0.25 -3.29 14.46
CA ALA A 117 1.50 -3.09 13.74
C ALA A 117 1.69 -4.16 12.67
N ILE A 118 1.83 -3.76 11.40
CA ILE A 118 2.13 -4.69 10.31
C ILE A 118 3.53 -5.29 10.52
N THR A 119 3.64 -6.60 10.69
CA THR A 119 4.90 -7.32 10.94
C THR A 119 5.42 -8.05 9.71
N TYR A 120 4.54 -8.41 8.79
CA TYR A 120 4.89 -9.09 7.55
C TYR A 120 4.02 -8.61 6.39
N LEU A 121 4.61 -8.54 5.20
CA LEU A 121 3.94 -8.13 3.98
C LEU A 121 4.55 -8.86 2.78
N ASP A 122 3.73 -9.62 2.06
CA ASP A 122 4.05 -10.12 0.73
C ASP A 122 3.00 -9.61 -0.27
N ARG A 123 3.48 -9.00 -1.35
CA ARG A 123 2.62 -8.46 -2.42
C ARG A 123 2.51 -9.40 -3.62
N SER A 124 3.40 -10.38 -3.71
CA SER A 124 3.42 -11.39 -4.76
C SER A 124 2.45 -12.53 -4.46
N MET A 125 2.29 -12.83 -3.18
CA MET A 125 1.20 -13.62 -2.61
C MET A 125 0.52 -12.66 -1.64
N PRO A 126 -0.65 -12.08 -1.96
CA PRO A 126 -1.22 -10.95 -1.20
C PRO A 126 -1.59 -11.39 0.22
N ILE A 127 -0.59 -11.34 1.09
CA ILE A 127 -0.58 -11.83 2.46
C ILE A 127 0.00 -10.69 3.29
N ALA A 128 -0.65 -10.37 4.40
CA ALA A 128 -0.05 -9.53 5.43
C ALA A 128 -0.32 -10.09 6.81
N GLU A 129 0.57 -9.77 7.73
CA GLU A 129 0.43 -10.07 9.15
C GLU A 129 0.45 -8.78 9.95
N VAL A 130 -0.49 -8.68 10.89
CA VAL A 130 -0.64 -7.57 11.82
C VAL A 130 -0.51 -8.10 13.24
N LEU A 131 0.41 -7.53 13.99
CA LEU A 131 0.53 -7.73 15.43
C LEU A 131 -0.46 -6.83 16.16
N CYS A 132 -1.49 -7.45 16.73
CA CYS A 132 -2.53 -6.81 17.51
C CYS A 132 -2.25 -6.94 19.01
N ARG A 133 -2.55 -5.89 19.77
CA ARG A 133 -2.47 -5.88 21.24
C ARG A 133 -3.75 -5.31 21.82
N PHE A 134 -4.55 -6.16 22.45
CA PHE A 134 -5.79 -5.72 23.12
C PHE A 134 -5.62 -5.75 24.65
N VAL A 135 -6.35 -4.88 25.34
CA VAL A 135 -6.26 -4.78 26.80
C VAL A 135 -6.77 -6.07 27.44
N GLY A 136 -5.92 -6.76 28.20
CA GLY A 136 -6.26 -8.03 28.87
C GLY A 136 -6.16 -9.29 28.00
N GLU A 137 -5.84 -9.13 26.73
CA GLU A 137 -5.69 -10.20 25.74
C GLU A 137 -4.21 -10.47 25.41
N PRO A 138 -3.87 -11.65 24.87
CA PRO A 138 -2.49 -11.89 24.46
C PRO A 138 -2.14 -11.05 23.24
N ALA A 139 -0.84 -10.80 23.05
CA ALA A 139 -0.34 -10.41 21.75
C ALA A 139 -0.81 -11.42 20.68
N THR A 140 -1.48 -10.91 19.66
CA THR A 140 -2.22 -11.71 18.68
C THR A 140 -1.71 -11.41 17.28
N SER A 141 -1.42 -12.45 16.50
CA SER A 141 -1.14 -12.37 15.08
C SER A 141 -2.46 -12.46 14.32
N LEU A 142 -2.77 -11.42 13.53
CA LEU A 142 -3.82 -11.41 12.53
C LEU A 142 -3.16 -11.54 11.15
N VAL A 143 -3.34 -12.67 10.49
CA VAL A 143 -2.90 -12.88 9.11
C VAL A 143 -4.10 -12.76 8.20
N PHE A 144 -3.99 -11.99 7.11
CA PHE A 144 -4.99 -12.02 6.06
C PHE A 144 -4.40 -12.38 4.70
N THR A 145 -5.18 -13.14 3.93
CA THR A 145 -4.85 -13.53 2.55
C THR A 145 -6.00 -13.14 1.62
N LEU A 146 -5.65 -12.72 0.40
CA LEU A 146 -6.65 -12.22 -0.55
C LEU A 146 -6.88 -13.22 -1.69
N GLN A 147 -8.14 -13.36 -2.09
CA GLN A 147 -8.55 -14.09 -3.27
C GLN A 147 -9.48 -13.26 -4.13
N GLY A 148 -9.10 -13.05 -5.40
CA GLY A 148 -9.97 -12.38 -6.36
C GLY A 148 -11.24 -13.18 -6.64
N ARG A 149 -12.38 -12.49 -6.67
CA ARG A 149 -13.71 -13.00 -7.02
C ARG A 149 -14.25 -12.21 -8.21
N GLY A 150 -15.29 -12.73 -8.87
CA GLY A 150 -15.89 -12.05 -10.03
C GLY A 150 -16.53 -10.68 -9.72
N HIS A 151 -16.76 -10.38 -8.45
CA HIS A 151 -17.48 -9.19 -7.97
C HIS A 151 -16.71 -8.44 -6.87
N GLY A 152 -15.43 -8.75 -6.65
CA GLY A 152 -14.62 -8.13 -5.60
C GLY A 152 -13.43 -8.99 -5.21
N THR A 153 -12.87 -8.71 -4.05
CA THR A 153 -11.77 -9.48 -3.46
C THR A 153 -12.21 -9.98 -2.10
N GLU A 154 -12.14 -11.29 -1.91
CA GLU A 154 -12.37 -11.91 -0.62
C GLU A 154 -11.08 -11.91 0.20
N VAL A 155 -11.23 -11.69 1.50
CA VAL A 155 -10.16 -11.60 2.49
C VAL A 155 -10.43 -12.68 3.52
N PHE A 156 -9.50 -13.60 3.69
CA PHE A 156 -9.55 -14.64 4.71
C PHE A 156 -8.61 -14.27 5.85
N CYS A 157 -9.12 -14.26 7.06
CA CYS A 157 -8.43 -13.83 8.26
C CYS A 157 -8.16 -15.02 9.20
N THR A 158 -6.91 -15.22 9.57
CA THR A 158 -6.49 -16.18 10.59
C THR A 158 -5.98 -15.43 11.80
N VAL A 159 -6.40 -15.86 13.00
CA VAL A 159 -6.05 -15.22 14.26
C VAL A 159 -5.37 -16.24 15.17
N GLU A 160 -4.14 -15.93 15.58
CA GLU A 160 -3.35 -16.79 16.46
C GLU A 160 -2.76 -15.99 17.63
N SER A 161 -2.64 -16.63 18.79
CA SER A 161 -1.95 -16.04 19.93
C SER A 161 -0.46 -16.28 19.80
N ILE A 162 0.35 -15.25 20.07
CA ILE A 162 1.81 -15.35 20.10
C ILE A 162 2.29 -15.81 21.51
N GLU A 163 1.37 -15.86 22.46
CA GLU A 163 1.61 -16.24 23.85
C GLU A 163 1.05 -17.63 24.15
N SER A 164 1.44 -18.21 25.29
CA SER A 164 0.95 -19.51 25.76
C SER A 164 -0.45 -19.43 26.39
N ARG A 165 -1.40 -18.77 25.71
CA ARG A 165 -2.82 -18.67 26.05
C ARG A 165 -3.66 -18.57 24.77
N PRO A 166 -4.95 -18.93 24.80
CA PRO A 166 -5.82 -18.84 23.62
C PRO A 166 -5.91 -17.40 23.08
N PRO A 167 -6.01 -17.21 21.75
CA PRO A 167 -6.27 -15.90 21.18
C PRO A 167 -7.70 -15.43 21.49
N PRO A 168 -7.99 -14.13 21.30
CA PRO A 168 -9.36 -13.64 21.19
C PRO A 168 -10.11 -14.37 20.07
N PRO A 169 -11.46 -14.40 20.11
CA PRO A 169 -12.26 -14.95 19.01
C PRO A 169 -11.91 -14.28 17.68
N THR A 170 -11.73 -15.08 16.61
CA THR A 170 -11.42 -14.57 15.27
C THR A 170 -12.40 -13.50 14.82
N GLU A 171 -13.70 -13.74 15.02
CA GLU A 171 -14.78 -12.81 14.67
C GLU A 171 -14.59 -11.44 15.32
N ALA A 172 -14.21 -11.38 16.60
CA ALA A 172 -14.01 -10.12 17.30
C ALA A 172 -12.81 -9.31 16.75
N VAL A 173 -11.75 -10.00 16.30
CA VAL A 173 -10.61 -9.32 15.66
C VAL A 173 -10.98 -8.85 14.25
N VAL A 174 -11.83 -9.63 13.56
CA VAL A 174 -12.32 -9.33 12.21
C VAL A 174 -13.39 -8.23 12.22
N ASP A 175 -14.14 -8.07 13.32
CA ASP A 175 -14.98 -6.89 13.62
C ASP A 175 -14.15 -5.61 13.66
N LEU A 176 -13.03 -5.62 14.38
CA LEU A 176 -12.14 -4.45 14.47
C LEU A 176 -11.54 -4.08 13.11
N LEU A 177 -11.16 -5.07 12.31
CA LEU A 177 -10.66 -4.82 10.94
C LEU A 177 -11.76 -4.27 10.04
N GLU A 178 -12.98 -4.79 10.12
CA GLU A 178 -14.13 -4.29 9.37
C GLU A 178 -14.46 -2.84 9.76
N ASP A 179 -14.50 -2.54 11.06
CA ASP A 179 -14.75 -1.18 11.57
C ASP A 179 -13.68 -0.21 11.06
N ALA A 180 -12.40 -0.60 11.11
CA ALA A 180 -11.29 0.21 10.59
C ALA A 180 -11.42 0.46 9.07
N LEU A 181 -11.84 -0.54 8.30
CA LEU A 181 -12.11 -0.40 6.87
C LEU A 181 -13.26 0.58 6.61
N ARG A 182 -14.39 0.42 7.31
CA ARG A 182 -15.59 1.27 7.15
C ARG A 182 -15.36 2.71 7.58
N LEU A 183 -14.42 2.96 8.50
CA LEU A 183 -14.02 4.32 8.88
C LEU A 183 -13.25 5.04 7.77
N ARG A 184 -12.65 4.31 6.83
CA ARG A 184 -11.75 4.84 5.81
C ARG A 184 -12.30 4.79 4.38
N HIS A 185 -13.26 3.89 4.11
CA HIS A 185 -13.75 3.56 2.77
C HIS A 185 -15.26 3.32 2.75
#